data_AF-A0A922X857-F1
#
_entry.id   AF-A0A922X857-F1
#
_cell.length_a   1.000
_cell.length_b   1.000
_cell.length_c   1.000
_cell.angle_alpha   90.00
_cell.angle_beta   90.00
_cell.angle_gamma   90.00
#
_symmetry.space_group_name_H-M   'P 1'
#
loop_
_entity.id
_entity.type
_entity.pdbx_description
1 polymer ?
#
loop_
_entity_poly.entity_id
_entity_poly.type
_entity_poly.pdbx_seq_one_letter_code
_entity_poly.pdbx_strand_id
1 'polypeptide(L)'
;LNELDRTRRARELYNMQKDVERMQREFQEDLQQRKNEERAAIAQKAYKLVEQVAEQEKLDAVLVEAAWVSPRVDITDKILKLLDK
;
A
#
# COMPACT_ATOMS: atom_id res chain seq x y z
N LEU A 1 20.32 -32.47 -36.15
CA LEU A 1 20.41 -31.58 -34.97
C LEU A 1 21.15 -32.35 -33.87
N ASN A 2 22.35 -31.91 -33.52
CA ASN A 2 23.25 -32.60 -32.58
C ASN A 2 22.65 -32.59 -31.16
N GLU A 3 22.76 -33.69 -30.43
CA GLU A 3 22.21 -33.87 -29.08
C GLU A 3 22.81 -32.86 -28.07
N LEU A 4 24.07 -32.51 -28.27
CA LEU A 4 24.78 -31.45 -27.53
C LEU A 4 24.10 -30.08 -27.64
N ASP A 5 23.61 -29.70 -28.83
CA ASP A 5 22.94 -28.42 -29.04
C ASP A 5 21.57 -28.38 -28.37
N ARG A 6 20.86 -29.52 -28.33
CA ARG A 6 19.58 -29.64 -27.61
C ARG A 6 19.77 -29.45 -26.11
N THR A 7 20.77 -30.11 -25.53
CA THR A 7 21.07 -30.01 -24.09
C THR A 7 21.56 -28.62 -23.69
N ARG A 8 22.28 -27.91 -24.57
CA ARG A 8 22.67 -26.51 -24.34
C ARG A 8 21.44 -25.60 -24.30
N ARG A 9 20.56 -25.68 -25.32
CA ARG A 9 19.34 -24.87 -25.39
C ARG A 9 18.38 -25.15 -24.23
N ALA A 10 18.25 -26.41 -23.80
CA ALA A 10 17.43 -26.76 -22.64
C ALA A 10 17.93 -26.09 -21.35
N ARG A 11 19.26 -26.04 -21.15
CA ARG A 11 19.87 -25.34 -20.00
C ARG A 11 19.69 -23.83 -20.08
N GLU A 12 19.84 -23.24 -21.26
CA GLU A 12 19.58 -21.82 -21.48
C GLU A 12 18.13 -21.46 -21.15
N LEU A 13 17.16 -22.23 -21.65
CA LEU A 13 15.73 -22.04 -21.35
C LEU A 13 15.43 -22.15 -19.85
N TYR A 14 16.02 -23.13 -19.17
CA TYR A 14 15.85 -23.31 -17.73
C TYR A 14 16.43 -22.12 -16.93
N ASN A 15 17.61 -21.63 -17.33
CA ASN A 15 18.21 -20.46 -16.69
C ASN A 15 17.34 -19.21 -16.91
N MET A 16 16.85 -19.00 -18.13
CA MET A 16 15.94 -17.89 -18.44
C MET A 16 14.65 -17.98 -17.61
N GLN A 17 14.08 -19.16 -17.45
CA GLN A 17 12.89 -19.36 -16.63
C GLN A 17 13.15 -18.99 -15.16
N LYS A 18 14.28 -19.44 -14.60
CA LYS A 18 14.67 -19.11 -13.23
C LYS A 18 14.89 -17.59 -13.05
N ASP A 19 15.46 -16.93 -14.05
CA ASP A 19 15.65 -15.48 -14.03
C ASP A 19 14.32 -14.73 -14.07
N VAL A 20 13.38 -15.17 -14.91
CA VAL A 20 12.02 -14.60 -14.94
C VAL A 20 11.31 -14.78 -13.61
N GLU A 21 11.38 -15.96 -13.00
CA GLU A 21 10.78 -16.21 -11.69
C GLU A 21 11.40 -15.34 -10.59
N ARG A 22 12.72 -15.12 -10.63
CA ARG A 22 13.41 -14.20 -9.71
C ARG A 22 12.95 -12.76 -9.91
N MET A 23 12.97 -12.26 -11.15
CA MET A 23 12.53 -10.90 -11.46
C MET A 23 11.06 -10.68 -11.06
N GLN A 24 10.21 -11.68 -11.25
CA GLN A 24 8.81 -11.59 -10.85
C GLN A 24 8.66 -11.48 -9.33
N ARG A 25 9.44 -12.22 -8.54
CA ARG A 25 9.43 -12.10 -7.08
C ARG A 25 9.93 -10.72 -6.63
N GLU A 26 11.08 -10.29 -7.13
CA GLU A 26 11.66 -8.98 -6.82
C GLU A 26 10.68 -7.84 -7.17
N PHE A 27 10.01 -7.93 -8.32
CA PHE A 27 9.00 -6.95 -8.72
C PHE A 27 7.78 -6.93 -7.79
N GLN A 28 7.28 -8.09 -7.37
CA GLN A 28 6.15 -8.15 -6.43
C GLN A 28 6.52 -7.61 -5.05
N GLU A 29 7.75 -7.89 -4.58
CA GLU A 29 8.28 -7.38 -3.32
C GLU A 29 8.43 -5.85 -3.37
N ASP A 30 9.07 -5.30 -4.39
CA ASP A 30 9.22 -3.86 -4.57
C ASP A 30 7.87 -3.15 -4.71
N LEU A 31 6.96 -3.72 -5.52
CA LEU A 31 5.61 -3.18 -5.67
C LEU A 31 4.86 -3.15 -4.34
N GLN A 32 4.95 -4.22 -3.56
CA GLN A 32 4.27 -4.30 -2.26
C GLN A 32 4.89 -3.34 -1.26
N GLN A 33 6.22 -3.21 -1.24
CA GLN A 33 6.93 -2.25 -0.39
C GLN A 33 6.49 -0.83 -0.71
N ARG A 34 6.57 -0.41 -1.97
CA ARG A 34 6.17 0.94 -2.39
C ARG A 34 4.70 1.23 -2.10
N LYS A 35 3.80 0.26 -2.33
CA LYS A 35 2.38 0.41 -1.97
C LYS A 35 2.19 0.60 -0.47
N ASN A 36 2.96 -0.09 0.36
CA ASN A 36 2.88 0.06 1.81
C ASN A 36 3.42 1.43 2.26
N GLU A 37 4.50 1.91 1.66
CA GLU A 37 5.07 3.25 1.92
C GLU A 37 4.06 4.36 1.60
N GLU A 38 3.46 4.33 0.40
CA GLU A 38 2.44 5.31 0.01
C GLU A 38 1.21 5.25 0.92
N ARG A 39 0.76 4.04 1.29
CA ARG A 39 -0.35 3.87 2.25
C ARG A 39 -0.02 4.46 3.62
N ALA A 40 1.20 4.25 4.10
CA ALA A 40 1.65 4.80 5.37
C ALA A 40 1.71 6.33 5.33
N ALA A 41 2.20 6.91 4.22
CA ALA A 41 2.23 8.36 4.02
C ALA A 41 0.80 8.97 4.04
N ILE A 42 -0.16 8.32 3.36
CA ILE A 42 -1.57 8.75 3.36
C ILE A 42 -2.16 8.66 4.77
N ALA A 43 -1.92 7.55 5.49
CA ALA A 43 -2.40 7.38 6.86
C ALA A 43 -1.82 8.46 7.78
N GLN A 44 -0.53 8.77 7.67
CA GLN A 44 0.10 9.85 8.44
C GLN A 44 -0.51 11.23 8.13
N LYS A 45 -0.81 11.54 6.86
CA LYS A 45 -1.51 12.78 6.49
C LYS A 45 -2.90 12.83 7.12
N ALA A 46 -3.64 11.72 7.09
CA ALA A 46 -4.96 11.62 7.72
C ALA A 46 -4.89 11.82 9.24
N TYR A 47 -3.95 11.18 9.95
CA TYR A 47 -3.78 11.37 11.40
C TYR A 47 -3.55 12.83 11.78
N LYS A 48 -2.67 13.54 11.05
CA LYS A 48 -2.41 14.96 11.30
C LYS A 48 -3.65 15.83 11.08
N LEU A 49 -4.45 15.52 10.07
CA LEU A 49 -5.70 16.24 9.82
C LEU A 49 -6.72 15.98 10.94
N VAL A 50 -6.78 14.75 11.46
CA VAL A 50 -7.64 14.41 12.61
C VAL A 50 -7.23 15.23 13.84
N GLU A 51 -5.94 15.31 14.15
CA GLU A 51 -5.43 16.14 15.26
C GLU A 51 -5.81 17.61 15.08
N GLN A 52 -5.59 18.18 13.89
CA GLN A 52 -5.93 19.57 13.59
C GLN A 52 -7.41 19.86 13.75
N VAL A 53 -8.28 18.97 13.26
CA VAL A 53 -9.73 19.13 13.40
C VAL A 53 -10.16 18.98 14.85
N ALA A 54 -9.59 18.02 15.59
CA ALA A 54 -9.88 17.84 16.99
C ALA A 54 -9.53 19.09 17.82
N GLU A 55 -8.37 19.71 17.57
CA GLU A 55 -7.99 20.96 18.23
C GLU A 55 -8.92 22.13 17.86
N GLN A 56 -9.26 22.28 16.58
CA GLN A 56 -10.12 23.37 16.09
C GLN A 56 -11.54 23.28 16.68
N GLU A 57 -12.07 22.07 16.82
CA GLU A 57 -13.40 21.82 17.37
C GLU A 57 -13.41 21.61 18.87
N LYS A 58 -12.23 21.62 19.51
CA LYS A 58 -12.04 21.40 20.94
C LYS A 58 -12.63 20.06 21.40
N LEU A 59 -12.36 19.01 20.61
CA LEU A 59 -12.75 17.65 20.93
C LEU A 59 -11.79 17.07 21.97
N ASP A 60 -12.34 16.35 22.95
CA ASP A 60 -11.53 15.68 23.97
C ASP A 60 -10.97 14.33 23.47
N ALA A 61 -11.65 13.68 22.53
CA ALA A 61 -11.25 12.40 21.96
C ALA A 61 -11.86 12.16 20.58
N VAL A 62 -11.17 11.36 19.76
CA VAL A 62 -11.66 10.83 18.49
C VAL A 62 -11.71 9.30 18.60
N LEU A 63 -12.87 8.72 18.27
CA LEU A 63 -13.08 7.27 18.34
C LEU A 63 -12.95 6.65 16.96
N VAL A 64 -12.22 5.53 16.88
CA VAL A 64 -12.03 4.72 15.68
C VAL A 64 -12.75 3.39 15.89
N GLU A 65 -13.35 2.82 14.83
CA GLU A 65 -14.02 1.51 14.86
C GLU A 65 -15.16 1.39 15.91
N ALA A 66 -15.88 2.49 16.15
CA ALA A 66 -17.05 2.45 17.03
C ALA A 66 -18.19 1.61 16.43
N ALA A 67 -18.81 0.76 17.24
CA ALA A 67 -19.90 -0.12 16.80
C ALA A 67 -21.15 0.66 16.33
N TRP A 68 -21.36 1.86 16.85
CA TRP A 68 -22.39 2.80 16.42
C TRP A 68 -21.98 4.23 16.73
N VAL A 69 -22.20 5.15 15.79
CA VAL A 69 -21.94 6.59 15.91
C VAL A 69 -23.11 7.36 15.31
N SER A 70 -23.56 8.41 16.00
CA SER A 70 -24.56 9.30 15.42
C SER A 70 -23.92 10.19 14.33
N PRO A 71 -24.56 10.44 13.17
CA PRO A 71 -23.98 11.28 12.11
C PRO A 71 -23.62 12.71 12.56
N ARG A 72 -24.21 13.19 13.66
CA ARG A 72 -23.95 14.54 14.20
C ARG A 72 -22.52 14.71 14.74
N VAL A 73 -21.89 13.62 15.19
CA VAL A 73 -20.53 13.64 15.77
C VAL A 73 -19.49 13.03 14.85
N ASP A 74 -19.90 12.65 13.63
CA ASP A 74 -19.03 12.06 12.64
C ASP A 74 -18.23 13.15 11.91
N ILE A 75 -16.90 13.03 11.94
CA ILE A 75 -15.96 13.96 11.29
C ILE A 75 -15.34 13.38 10.01
N THR A 76 -15.67 12.15 9.60
CA THR A 76 -15.02 11.44 8.48
C THR A 76 -15.09 12.25 7.18
N ASP A 77 -16.27 12.74 6.79
CA ASP A 77 -16.43 13.53 5.57
C ASP A 77 -15.61 14.83 5.58
N LYS A 78 -15.41 15.42 6.76
CA LYS A 78 -14.60 16.62 6.92
C LYS A 78 -13.12 16.31 6.70
N ILE A 79 -12.63 15.20 7.28
CA ILE A 79 -11.26 14.74 7.09
C ILE A 79 -11.00 14.37 5.62
N LEU A 80 -11.93 13.67 4.97
CA LEU A 80 -11.80 13.30 3.55
C LEU A 80 -11.65 14.53 2.64
N LYS A 81 -12.48 15.57 2.85
CA LYS A 81 -12.38 16.83 2.08
C LYS A 81 -11.08 17.57 2.28
N LEU A 82 -10.44 17.44 3.46
CA LEU A 82 -9.14 18.05 3.74
C LEU A 82 -7.98 17.21 3.21
N LEU A 83 -8.16 15.89 3.10
CA LEU A 83 -7.16 14.96 2.58
C LEU A 83 -7.00 15.08 1.06
N ASP A 84 -8.11 15.31 0.35
CA ASP A 84 -8.17 15.52 -1.11
C ASP A 84 -7.63 16.89 -1.57
N LYS A 85 -7.37 17.80 -0.63
CA LYS A 85 -6.65 19.06 -0.87
C LYS A 85 -5.13 18.87 -0.75
#